data_AF-A0A5E4L262-F1
#
_entry.id   AF-A0A5E4L262-F1
#
_cell.length_a   1.000
_cell.length_b   1.000
_cell.length_c   1.000
_cell.angle_alpha   90.00
_cell.angle_beta   90.00
_cell.angle_gamma   90.00
#
_symmetry.space_group_name_H-M   'P 1'
#
loop_
_entity.id
_entity.type
_entity.pdbx_description
1 polymer ?
#
loop_
_entity_poly.entity_id
_entity_poly.type
_entity_poly.pdbx_seq_one_letter_code
_entity_poly.pdbx_strand_id
1 'polypeptide(L)'
;MKAETFFDNFEFLASAPNGVQKLRELILQMAVQGKLVPQDERDESAFILVEKIKAEKKRLIKEKKIAKTEPLSPVNSEEIGKVFPENWAYLRLGDSIDFQKGKRPETLSENDGKNPYIDIAAFEQGKYQFFSDDAKKLTLCDENNLLIVCDGSRSGLVGFGRKGILGSTLAKIDYFGLLEKLYLFYFLKSKFSTSLKNLSKSLISNTPQQFSFLTSF
;
A
#
# COMPACT_ATOMS: atom_id res chain seq x y z
N MET A 1 -22.74 -14.48 6.21
CA MET A 1 -22.53 -15.94 6.29
C MET A 1 -22.19 -16.26 7.74
N LYS A 2 -22.86 -17.24 8.35
CA LYS A 2 -22.50 -17.69 9.70
C LYS A 2 -21.22 -18.55 9.62
N ALA A 3 -20.39 -18.55 10.66
CA ALA A 3 -19.12 -19.28 10.66
C ALA A 3 -19.31 -20.79 10.38
N GLU A 4 -20.36 -21.38 10.96
CA GLU A 4 -20.76 -22.77 10.75
C GLU A 4 -20.97 -23.09 9.26
N THR A 5 -21.79 -22.29 8.57
CA THR A 5 -22.05 -22.45 7.13
C THR A 5 -20.78 -22.33 6.28
N PHE A 6 -19.80 -21.54 6.71
CA PHE A 6 -18.52 -21.43 6.03
C PHE A 6 -17.70 -22.72 6.18
N PHE A 7 -17.60 -23.27 7.39
CA PHE A 7 -16.87 -24.51 7.65
C PHE A 7 -17.51 -25.73 6.98
N ASP A 8 -18.85 -25.79 6.93
CA ASP A 8 -19.60 -26.86 6.25
C ASP A 8 -19.31 -26.92 4.74
N ASN A 9 -18.94 -25.78 4.14
CA ASN A 9 -18.62 -25.66 2.72
C ASN A 9 -17.11 -25.53 2.46
N PHE A 10 -16.27 -25.62 3.50
CA PHE A 10 -14.84 -25.31 3.39
C PHE A 10 -14.12 -26.24 2.41
N GLU A 11 -14.39 -27.55 2.48
CA GLU A 11 -13.74 -28.54 1.61
C GLU A 11 -14.08 -28.31 0.14
N PHE A 12 -15.34 -27.95 -0.15
CA PHE A 12 -15.78 -27.58 -1.49
C PHE A 12 -15.12 -26.27 -1.97
N LEU A 13 -15.07 -25.25 -1.11
CA LEU A 13 -14.43 -23.97 -1.42
C LEU A 13 -12.92 -24.11 -1.61
N ALA A 14 -12.26 -25.00 -0.87
CA ALA A 14 -10.83 -25.23 -0.95
C ALA A 14 -10.43 -26.09 -2.16
N SER A 15 -11.26 -27.07 -2.54
CA SER A 15 -11.02 -27.98 -3.66
C SER A 15 -11.38 -27.41 -5.04
N ALA A 16 -12.18 -26.33 -5.08
CA ALA A 16 -12.45 -25.61 -6.32
C ALA A 16 -11.16 -25.08 -6.99
N PRO A 17 -11.11 -24.96 -8.34
CA PRO A 17 -9.98 -24.35 -9.02
C PRO A 17 -9.71 -22.93 -8.50
N ASN A 18 -8.48 -22.68 -8.04
CA ASN A 18 -8.06 -21.45 -7.36
C ASN A 18 -8.80 -21.15 -6.05
N GLY A 19 -9.49 -22.13 -5.47
CA GLY A 19 -10.31 -22.00 -4.26
C GLY A 19 -9.52 -21.49 -3.06
N VAL A 20 -8.37 -22.12 -2.78
CA VAL A 20 -7.43 -21.67 -1.73
C VAL A 20 -6.94 -20.25 -1.95
N GLN A 21 -6.67 -19.86 -3.20
CA GLN A 21 -6.23 -18.49 -3.52
C GLN A 21 -7.34 -17.48 -3.20
N LYS A 22 -8.55 -17.71 -3.71
CA LYS A 22 -9.71 -16.84 -3.46
C LYS A 22 -10.04 -16.74 -1.98
N LEU A 23 -9.87 -17.84 -1.24
CA LEU A 23 -10.08 -17.83 0.20
C LEU A 23 -9.08 -16.91 0.92
N ARG A 24 -7.80 -16.96 0.55
CA ARG A 24 -6.79 -16.04 1.10
C ARG A 24 -7.12 -14.57 0.79
N GLU A 25 -7.59 -14.29 -0.41
CA GLU A 25 -8.03 -12.94 -0.81
C GLU A 25 -9.23 -12.46 0.01
N LEU A 26 -10.22 -13.35 0.24
CA LEU A 26 -11.38 -13.05 1.07
C LEU A 26 -11.00 -12.78 2.52
N ILE A 27 -10.16 -13.63 3.13
CA ILE A 27 -9.66 -13.45 4.50
C ILE A 27 -8.91 -12.12 4.60
N LEU A 28 -8.04 -11.82 3.64
CA LEU A 28 -7.31 -10.55 3.60
C LEU A 28 -8.26 -9.35 3.53
N GLN A 29 -9.28 -9.42 2.67
CA GLN A 29 -10.28 -8.37 2.55
C GLN A 29 -11.06 -8.19 3.86
N MET A 30 -11.41 -9.27 4.55
CA MET A 30 -12.07 -9.21 5.86
C MET A 30 -11.16 -8.64 6.95
N ALA A 31 -9.86 -8.98 6.93
CA ALA A 31 -8.86 -8.46 7.85
C ALA A 31 -8.75 -6.94 7.75
N VAL A 32 -8.60 -6.44 6.51
CA VAL A 32 -8.52 -5.00 6.22
C VAL A 32 -9.82 -4.27 6.57
N GLN A 33 -10.96 -4.97 6.53
CA GLN A 33 -12.26 -4.47 6.97
C GLN A 33 -12.49 -4.63 8.49
N GLY A 34 -11.50 -5.07 9.27
CA GLY A 34 -11.65 -5.26 10.73
C GLY A 34 -12.73 -6.27 11.12
N LYS A 35 -13.12 -7.17 10.21
CA LYS A 35 -14.20 -8.16 10.44
C LYS A 35 -13.71 -9.50 10.98
N LEU A 36 -12.40 -9.62 11.23
CA LEU A 36 -11.80 -10.86 11.74
C LEU A 36 -11.77 -10.93 13.27
N VAL A 37 -12.04 -9.82 13.97
CA VAL A 37 -11.99 -9.73 15.43
C VAL A 37 -13.18 -8.91 15.93
N PRO A 38 -13.81 -9.27 17.06
CA PRO A 38 -14.80 -8.41 17.71
C PRO A 38 -14.24 -6.99 17.94
N GLN A 39 -15.08 -5.98 17.77
CA GLN A 39 -14.69 -4.58 18.02
C GLN A 39 -14.85 -4.27 19.52
N ASP A 40 -13.87 -3.61 20.14
CA ASP A 40 -13.96 -3.13 21.52
C ASP A 40 -14.29 -1.63 21.54
N GLU A 41 -15.31 -1.24 22.29
CA GLU A 41 -15.73 0.16 22.44
C GLU A 41 -14.67 1.02 23.15
N ARG A 42 -13.71 0.39 23.84
CA ARG A 42 -12.61 1.04 24.54
C ARG A 42 -11.39 1.34 23.63
N ASP A 43 -11.39 0.85 22.39
CA ASP A 43 -10.29 1.07 21.46
C ASP A 43 -10.11 2.56 21.14
N GLU A 44 -8.86 3.00 20.90
CA GLU A 44 -8.59 4.38 20.49
C GLU A 44 -9.35 4.67 19.18
N SER A 45 -10.15 5.72 19.18
CA SER A 45 -10.90 6.11 18.00
C SER A 45 -9.95 6.45 16.84
N ALA A 46 -10.25 5.92 15.65
CA ALA A 46 -9.47 6.20 14.44
C ALA A 46 -9.44 7.69 14.07
N PHE A 47 -10.36 8.51 14.59
CA PHE A 47 -10.31 9.97 14.44
C PHE A 47 -9.02 10.58 14.99
N ILE A 48 -8.51 10.05 16.11
CA ILE A 48 -7.27 10.54 16.72
C ILE A 48 -6.08 10.31 15.78
N LEU A 49 -5.99 9.13 15.15
CA LEU A 49 -4.97 8.91 14.14
C LEU A 49 -5.12 9.87 12.96
N VAL A 50 -6.33 10.02 12.42
CA VAL A 50 -6.54 10.89 11.26
C VAL A 50 -6.03 12.30 11.53
N GLU A 51 -6.26 12.83 12.73
CA GLU A 51 -5.69 14.12 13.14
C GLU A 51 -4.16 14.09 13.26
N LYS A 52 -3.56 13.03 13.81
CA LYS A 52 -2.10 12.82 13.84
C LYS A 52 -1.51 12.79 12.41
N ILE A 53 -2.13 12.10 11.46
CA ILE A 53 -1.68 12.06 10.05
C ILE A 53 -1.77 13.43 9.40
N LYS A 54 -2.89 14.14 9.57
CA LYS A 54 -3.07 15.49 9.02
C LYS A 54 -2.02 16.46 9.57
N ALA A 55 -1.74 16.40 10.87
CA ALA A 55 -0.70 17.21 11.52
C ALA A 55 0.69 16.89 10.96
N GLU A 56 1.02 15.61 10.80
CA GLU A 56 2.31 15.18 10.26
C GLU A 56 2.48 15.59 8.79
N LYS A 57 1.44 15.43 7.95
CA LYS A 57 1.45 15.91 6.56
C LYS A 57 1.72 17.42 6.50
N LYS A 58 1.05 18.22 7.34
CA LYS A 58 1.30 19.68 7.44
C LYS A 58 2.76 19.98 7.81
N ARG A 59 3.32 19.24 8.77
CA ARG A 59 4.73 19.39 9.18
C ARG A 59 5.68 19.09 8.02
N LEU A 60 5.48 17.99 7.29
CA LEU A 60 6.33 17.59 6.17
C LEU A 60 6.26 18.56 4.97
N ILE A 61 5.08 19.14 4.70
CA ILE A 61 4.92 20.20 3.69
C ILE A 61 5.70 21.45 4.12
N LYS A 62 5.62 21.84 5.39
CA LYS A 62 6.37 22.99 5.94
C LYS A 62 7.89 22.77 5.84
N GLU A 63 8.34 21.54 6.05
CA GLU A 63 9.74 21.12 5.89
C GLU A 63 10.17 20.90 4.42
N LYS A 64 9.27 21.11 3.45
CA LYS A 64 9.49 20.88 2.01
C LYS A 64 9.94 19.45 1.67
N LYS A 65 9.64 18.48 2.53
CA LYS A 65 9.92 17.05 2.28
C LYS A 65 8.93 16.43 1.32
N ILE A 66 7.70 16.97 1.29
CA ILE A 66 6.64 16.57 0.37
C ILE A 66 6.04 17.80 -0.30
N ALA A 67 5.53 17.61 -1.52
CA ALA A 67 4.90 18.69 -2.27
C ALA A 67 3.57 19.10 -1.62
N LYS A 68 3.24 20.40 -1.70
CA LYS A 68 1.91 20.87 -1.32
C LYS A 68 0.91 20.37 -2.35
N THR A 69 0.04 19.45 -1.95
CA THR A 69 -1.11 19.02 -2.76
C THR A 69 -2.31 19.91 -2.45
N GLU A 70 -3.23 20.06 -3.41
CA GLU A 70 -4.53 20.65 -3.12
C GLU A 70 -5.24 19.85 -2.02
N PRO A 71 -5.97 20.52 -1.10
CA PRO A 71 -6.79 19.82 -0.13
C PRO A 71 -7.87 19.04 -0.89
N LEU A 72 -7.92 17.73 -0.68
CA LEU A 72 -9.03 16.92 -1.20
C LEU A 72 -10.29 17.24 -0.39
N SER A 73 -11.46 17.15 -1.03
CA SER A 73 -12.74 17.33 -0.34
C SER A 73 -12.86 16.39 0.86
N PRO A 74 -13.40 16.85 2.00
CA PRO A 74 -13.69 16.00 3.15
C PRO A 74 -14.45 14.76 2.70
N VAL A 75 -14.10 13.60 3.26
CA VAL A 75 -14.81 12.36 2.94
C VAL A 75 -16.17 12.41 3.63
N ASN A 76 -17.26 12.47 2.85
CA ASN A 76 -18.62 12.37 3.37
C ASN A 76 -19.01 10.89 3.48
N SER A 77 -19.63 10.48 4.59
CA SER A 77 -20.19 9.13 4.79
C SER A 77 -21.15 8.70 3.69
N GLU A 78 -21.86 9.65 3.06
CA GLU A 78 -22.78 9.41 1.94
C GLU A 78 -22.06 8.94 0.68
N GLU A 79 -20.82 9.40 0.41
CA GLU A 79 -20.01 8.98 -0.74
C GLU A 79 -19.60 7.49 -0.65
N ILE A 80 -19.60 6.92 0.55
CA ILE A 80 -19.04 5.59 0.82
C ILE A 80 -20.12 4.50 0.72
N GLY A 81 -21.40 4.87 0.88
CA GLY A 81 -22.55 3.97 0.72
C GLY A 81 -22.54 2.76 1.67
N LYS A 82 -21.81 2.83 2.79
CA LYS A 82 -21.65 1.72 3.75
C LYS A 82 -21.70 2.24 5.19
N VAL A 83 -22.31 1.45 6.06
CA VAL A 83 -22.35 1.67 7.51
C VAL A 83 -21.12 1.02 8.13
N PHE A 84 -20.41 1.76 8.98
CA PHE A 84 -19.22 1.30 9.70
C PHE A 84 -19.37 1.55 11.20
N PRO A 85 -18.56 0.88 12.04
CA PRO A 85 -18.54 1.15 13.47
C PRO A 85 -18.22 2.62 13.77
N GLU A 86 -18.74 3.14 14.89
CA GLU A 86 -18.59 4.55 15.28
C GLU A 86 -17.14 4.96 15.54
N ASN A 87 -16.28 4.01 15.91
CA ASN A 87 -14.85 4.24 16.17
C ASN A 87 -13.99 4.29 14.90
N TRP A 88 -14.59 4.15 13.71
CA TRP A 88 -13.88 4.20 12.43
C TRP A 88 -13.83 5.61 11.85
N ALA A 89 -12.73 5.90 11.16
CA ALA A 89 -12.55 7.16 10.46
C ALA A 89 -12.09 6.91 9.01
N TYR A 90 -12.42 7.88 8.15
CA TYR A 90 -12.02 7.86 6.75
C TYR A 90 -10.96 8.89 6.49
N LEU A 91 -10.06 8.53 5.59
CA LEU A 91 -9.06 9.42 5.06
C LEU A 91 -8.79 8.99 3.62
N ARG A 92 -8.66 9.95 2.70
CA ARG A 92 -8.28 9.62 1.33
C ARG A 92 -6.84 9.15 1.33
N LEU A 93 -6.52 8.20 0.47
CA LEU A 93 -5.17 7.65 0.41
C LEU A 93 -4.13 8.74 0.09
N GLY A 94 -4.45 9.72 -0.76
CA GLY A 94 -3.59 10.88 -1.02
C GLY A 94 -3.32 11.80 0.19
N ASP A 95 -4.02 11.60 1.31
CA ASP A 95 -3.75 12.30 2.57
C ASP A 95 -2.82 11.54 3.51
N SER A 96 -2.65 10.23 3.32
CA SER A 96 -1.79 9.38 4.15
C SER A 96 -0.48 8.97 3.48
N ILE A 97 -0.41 9.03 2.14
CA ILE A 97 0.77 8.59 1.38
C ILE A 97 1.22 9.59 0.32
N ASP A 98 2.49 9.48 -0.07
CA ASP A 98 3.09 10.10 -1.24
C ASP A 98 3.88 9.07 -2.06
N PHE A 99 4.16 9.40 -3.32
CA PHE A 99 4.86 8.53 -4.25
C PHE A 99 6.15 9.16 -4.77
N GLN A 100 7.26 8.46 -4.54
CA GLN A 100 8.55 8.78 -5.15
C GLN A 100 8.81 7.82 -6.30
N LYS A 101 8.63 8.28 -7.55
CA LYS A 101 8.91 7.48 -8.74
C LYS A 101 10.41 7.25 -8.88
N GLY A 102 10.78 6.03 -9.27
CA GLY A 102 12.14 5.72 -9.67
C GLY A 102 12.51 6.38 -11.00
N LYS A 103 13.79 6.32 -11.35
CA LYS A 103 14.33 6.90 -12.59
C LYS A 103 15.39 5.97 -13.14
N ARG A 104 15.49 5.93 -14.46
CA ARG A 104 16.56 5.18 -15.14
C ARG A 104 17.89 5.95 -14.97
N PRO A 105 18.96 5.30 -14.49
CA PRO A 105 20.31 5.88 -14.46
C PRO A 105 20.82 6.26 -15.84
N GLU A 106 21.82 7.14 -15.89
CA GLU A 106 22.52 7.50 -17.13
C GLU A 106 23.42 6.34 -17.56
N THR A 107 24.06 5.68 -16.59
CA THR A 107 24.92 4.51 -16.83
C THR A 107 24.34 3.26 -16.19
N LEU A 108 24.20 2.19 -16.97
CA LEU A 108 23.89 0.85 -16.49
C LEU A 108 24.95 -0.14 -16.96
N SER A 109 25.38 -1.01 -16.07
CA SER A 109 26.32 -2.10 -16.37
C SER A 109 25.84 -3.41 -15.76
N GLU A 110 26.25 -4.54 -16.33
CA GLU A 110 26.00 -5.88 -15.77
C GLU A 110 27.02 -6.26 -14.67
N ASN A 111 28.00 -5.39 -14.40
CA ASN A 111 29.04 -5.62 -13.41
C ASN A 111 28.54 -5.34 -11.98
N ASP A 112 28.72 -6.30 -11.07
CA ASP A 112 28.14 -6.37 -9.73
C ASP A 112 28.85 -5.52 -8.67
N GLY A 113 29.93 -4.83 -9.03
CA GLY A 113 30.67 -3.94 -8.12
C GLY A 113 30.01 -2.59 -7.81
N LYS A 114 28.79 -2.33 -8.30
CA LYS A 114 28.08 -1.04 -8.15
C LYS A 114 26.72 -1.21 -7.45
N ASN A 115 25.94 -0.14 -7.31
CA ASN A 115 24.61 -0.24 -6.69
C ASN A 115 23.65 -0.96 -7.64
N PRO A 116 22.89 -1.98 -7.18
CA PRO A 116 21.95 -2.69 -8.03
C PRO A 116 20.79 -1.78 -8.45
N TYR A 117 20.37 -1.91 -9.70
CA TYR A 117 19.19 -1.26 -10.25
C TYR A 117 17.97 -2.16 -10.03
N ILE A 118 16.97 -1.63 -9.33
CA ILE A 118 15.75 -2.35 -8.97
C ILE A 118 14.74 -2.18 -10.11
N ASP A 119 14.80 -3.06 -11.09
CA ASP A 119 13.76 -3.25 -12.09
C ASP A 119 12.70 -4.28 -11.63
N ILE A 120 11.79 -4.68 -12.53
CA ILE A 120 10.75 -5.64 -12.21
C ILE A 120 11.30 -7.04 -11.86
N ALA A 121 12.39 -7.46 -12.50
CA ALA A 121 12.99 -8.77 -12.26
C ALA A 121 13.70 -8.81 -10.91
N ALA A 122 14.43 -7.74 -10.57
CA ALA A 122 15.02 -7.55 -9.26
C ALA A 122 13.95 -7.49 -8.18
N PHE A 123 12.88 -6.71 -8.39
CA PHE A 123 11.79 -6.57 -7.41
C PHE A 123 11.10 -7.91 -7.12
N GLU A 124 10.66 -8.62 -8.16
CA GLU A 124 9.86 -9.85 -7.99
C GLU A 124 10.71 -11.07 -7.62
N GLN A 125 11.89 -11.22 -8.24
CA GLN A 125 12.66 -12.46 -8.19
C GLN A 125 13.99 -12.30 -7.45
N GLY A 126 14.38 -11.07 -7.09
CA GLY A 126 15.70 -10.79 -6.52
C GLY A 126 16.85 -10.98 -7.53
N LYS A 127 16.55 -10.99 -8.83
CA LYS A 127 17.54 -11.15 -9.90
C LYS A 127 18.04 -9.78 -10.36
N TYR A 128 19.22 -9.40 -9.91
CA TYR A 128 19.86 -8.14 -10.32
C TYR A 128 20.55 -8.34 -11.67
N GLN A 129 20.08 -7.62 -12.69
CA GLN A 129 20.68 -7.65 -14.03
C GLN A 129 21.59 -6.45 -14.28
N PHE A 130 21.28 -5.31 -13.67
CA PHE A 130 21.95 -4.05 -13.92
C PHE A 130 22.36 -3.36 -12.63
N PHE A 131 23.44 -2.60 -12.72
CA PHE A 131 24.04 -1.86 -11.63
C PHE A 131 24.48 -0.47 -12.12
N SER A 132 24.59 0.50 -11.21
CA SER A 132 24.96 1.88 -11.51
C SER A 132 25.65 2.59 -10.33
N ASP A 133 26.48 3.59 -10.65
CA ASP A 133 27.11 4.49 -9.68
C ASP A 133 26.28 5.77 -9.44
N ASP A 134 25.19 5.96 -10.18
CA ASP A 134 24.38 7.19 -10.18
C ASP A 134 23.49 7.32 -8.92
N ALA A 135 23.73 6.52 -7.89
CA ALA A 135 22.95 6.44 -6.66
C ALA A 135 22.72 7.79 -5.97
N LYS A 136 23.66 8.74 -6.07
CA LYS A 136 23.57 10.05 -5.40
C LYS A 136 22.45 10.95 -5.92
N LYS A 137 22.00 10.77 -7.17
CA LYS A 137 20.97 11.62 -7.80
C LYS A 137 19.62 10.93 -7.94
N LEU A 138 19.54 9.65 -7.58
CA LEU A 138 18.39 8.79 -7.86
C LEU A 138 17.73 8.34 -6.56
N THR A 139 16.46 7.98 -6.69
CA THR A 139 15.68 7.44 -5.57
C THR A 139 16.27 6.09 -5.17
N LEU A 140 16.68 5.96 -3.92
CA LEU A 140 17.12 4.68 -3.35
C LEU A 140 15.95 4.00 -2.63
N CYS A 141 16.00 2.67 -2.59
CA CYS A 141 15.11 1.87 -1.78
C CYS A 141 15.84 0.72 -1.08
N ASP A 142 15.20 0.16 -0.05
CA ASP A 142 15.59 -1.03 0.67
C ASP A 142 14.36 -1.88 1.08
N GLU A 143 14.58 -2.92 1.88
CA GLU A 143 13.55 -3.85 2.38
C GLU A 143 12.54 -3.17 3.33
N ASN A 144 12.92 -2.02 3.91
CA ASN A 144 12.04 -1.24 4.75
C ASN A 144 11.07 -0.39 3.93
N ASN A 145 11.30 -0.22 2.64
CA ASN A 145 10.40 0.55 1.78
C ASN A 145 9.29 -0.31 1.18
N LEU A 146 8.11 0.30 1.02
CA LEU A 146 7.00 -0.30 0.30
C LEU A 146 7.03 0.23 -1.15
N LEU A 147 7.00 -0.67 -2.12
CA LEU A 147 7.06 -0.34 -3.54
C LEU A 147 5.77 -0.75 -4.26
N ILE A 148 5.43 0.01 -5.30
CA ILE A 148 4.37 -0.33 -6.25
C ILE A 148 4.89 -0.23 -7.68
N VAL A 149 4.45 -1.15 -8.53
CA VAL A 149 4.70 -1.09 -9.97
C VAL A 149 3.69 -0.13 -10.59
N CYS A 150 4.18 0.96 -11.19
CA CYS A 150 3.35 2.01 -11.77
C CYS A 150 3.16 1.86 -13.28
N ASP A 151 3.99 1.06 -13.95
CA ASP A 151 4.00 0.94 -15.41
C ASP A 151 4.27 -0.51 -15.83
N GLY A 152 3.77 -0.88 -17.01
CA GLY A 152 3.90 -2.21 -17.60
C GLY A 152 2.81 -3.20 -17.19
N SER A 153 2.96 -4.45 -17.66
CA SER A 153 1.98 -5.52 -17.49
C SER A 153 1.73 -5.92 -16.03
N ARG A 154 2.64 -5.55 -15.13
CA ARG A 154 2.57 -5.83 -13.68
C ARG A 154 2.10 -4.62 -12.86
N SER A 155 1.54 -3.59 -13.50
CA SER A 155 1.01 -2.40 -12.83
C SER A 155 0.06 -2.76 -11.68
N GLY A 156 0.22 -2.11 -10.54
CA GLY A 156 -0.54 -2.38 -9.31
C GLY A 156 0.09 -3.43 -8.39
N LEU A 157 1.15 -4.15 -8.82
CA LEU A 157 1.86 -5.05 -7.93
C LEU A 157 2.53 -4.27 -6.79
N VAL A 158 2.24 -4.66 -5.55
CA VAL A 158 2.79 -4.05 -4.33
C VAL A 158 3.64 -5.07 -3.58
N GLY A 159 4.77 -4.63 -3.03
CA GLY A 159 5.72 -5.47 -2.32
C GLY A 159 6.77 -4.68 -1.55
N PHE A 160 7.54 -5.37 -0.72
CA PHE A 160 8.68 -4.76 -0.04
C PHE A 160 9.84 -4.57 -1.00
N GLY A 161 10.58 -3.49 -0.82
CA GLY A 161 11.72 -3.16 -1.65
C GLY A 161 12.92 -4.07 -1.44
N ARG A 162 13.98 -3.76 -2.17
CA ARG A 162 15.29 -4.38 -2.06
C ARG A 162 16.32 -3.27 -2.12
N LYS A 163 17.46 -3.47 -1.46
CA LYS A 163 18.52 -2.45 -1.41
C LYS A 163 19.01 -2.15 -2.83
N GLY A 164 18.83 -0.91 -3.29
CA GLY A 164 19.30 -0.48 -4.60
C GLY A 164 18.73 0.85 -5.10
N ILE A 165 19.01 1.15 -6.36
CA ILE A 165 18.47 2.31 -7.08
C ILE A 165 17.10 1.94 -7.65
N LEU A 166 16.07 2.69 -7.28
CA LEU A 166 14.69 2.43 -7.69
C LEU A 166 14.49 2.67 -9.20
N GLY A 167 14.02 1.65 -9.90
CA GLY A 167 13.78 1.71 -11.34
C GLY A 167 12.56 2.53 -11.75
N SER A 168 12.57 3.01 -12.99
CA SER A 168 11.55 3.92 -13.55
C SER A 168 10.14 3.34 -13.61
N THR A 169 9.99 2.01 -13.61
CA THR A 169 8.70 1.32 -13.61
C THR A 169 8.08 1.21 -12.22
N LEU A 170 8.86 1.48 -11.16
CA LEU A 170 8.41 1.40 -9.78
C LEU A 170 8.30 2.80 -9.14
N ALA A 171 7.45 2.90 -8.13
CA ALA A 171 7.45 4.00 -7.19
C ALA A 171 7.57 3.47 -5.76
N LYS A 172 8.31 4.20 -4.94
CA LYS A 172 8.32 4.04 -3.50
C LYS A 172 7.10 4.75 -2.93
N ILE A 173 6.42 4.08 -2.01
CA ILE A 173 5.31 4.61 -1.24
C ILE A 173 5.87 5.11 0.09
N ASP A 174 5.87 6.42 0.25
CA ASP A 174 6.11 7.03 1.55
C ASP A 174 4.76 7.21 2.23
N TYR A 175 4.70 6.93 3.52
CA TYR A 175 3.49 7.06 4.31
C TYR A 175 3.81 7.81 5.60
N PHE A 176 2.82 8.52 6.12
CA PHE A 176 3.01 9.47 7.21
C PHE A 176 2.21 9.08 8.45
N GLY A 177 2.68 9.54 9.61
CA GLY A 177 2.04 9.27 10.90
C GLY A 177 2.26 7.85 11.42
N LEU A 178 1.40 7.41 12.34
CA LEU A 178 1.43 6.07 12.95
C LEU A 178 0.74 5.01 12.06
N LEU A 179 0.80 5.17 10.74
CA LEU A 179 0.22 4.18 9.83
C LEU A 179 1.10 2.93 9.79
N GLU A 180 0.52 1.81 10.21
CA GLU A 180 1.21 0.53 10.25
C GLU A 180 1.57 0.03 8.84
N LYS A 181 2.85 -0.26 8.63
CA LYS A 181 3.41 -0.67 7.32
C LYS A 181 2.70 -1.90 6.76
N LEU A 182 2.46 -2.89 7.62
CA LEU A 182 1.81 -4.14 7.24
C LEU A 182 0.35 -3.92 6.87
N TYR A 183 -0.37 -3.08 7.62
CA TYR A 183 -1.73 -2.72 7.28
C TYR A 183 -1.80 -2.06 5.90
N LEU A 184 -0.93 -1.06 5.64
CA LEU A 184 -0.88 -0.39 4.34
C LEU A 184 -0.54 -1.37 3.21
N PHE A 185 0.45 -2.24 3.40
CA PHE A 185 0.81 -3.27 2.42
C PHE A 185 -0.39 -4.17 2.07
N TYR A 186 -1.06 -4.70 3.09
CA TYR A 186 -2.20 -5.60 2.91
C TYR A 186 -3.43 -4.88 2.35
N PHE A 187 -3.68 -3.63 2.76
CA PHE A 187 -4.72 -2.78 2.18
C PHE A 187 -4.49 -2.60 0.69
N LEU A 188 -3.30 -2.14 0.27
CA LEU A 188 -3.00 -1.90 -1.14
C LEU A 188 -3.02 -3.21 -1.93
N LYS A 189 -2.47 -4.29 -1.38
CA LYS A 189 -2.54 -5.61 -2.01
C LYS A 189 -3.98 -6.06 -2.24
N SER A 190 -4.88 -5.85 -1.28
CA SER A 190 -6.31 -6.19 -1.44
C SER A 190 -7.03 -5.36 -2.50
N LYS A 191 -6.56 -4.14 -2.78
CA LYS A 191 -7.15 -3.24 -3.80
C LYS A 191 -6.61 -3.53 -5.19
N PHE A 192 -5.37 -3.96 -5.31
CA PHE A 192 -4.69 -4.17 -6.59
C PHE A 192 -4.58 -5.63 -7.03
N SER A 193 -4.94 -6.60 -6.18
CA SER A 193 -5.00 -8.02 -6.56
C SER A 193 -6.08 -8.33 -7.61
N THR A 194 -7.13 -7.51 -7.70
CA THR A 194 -8.38 -7.87 -8.39
C THR A 194 -8.52 -7.25 -9.79
N SER A 195 -7.42 -7.04 -10.52
CA SER A 195 -7.43 -6.57 -11.92
C SER A 195 -7.81 -5.10 -12.10
N LEU A 196 -6.81 -4.20 -12.19
CA LEU A 196 -6.99 -2.87 -12.78
C LEU A 196 -5.74 -2.52 -13.59
N LYS A 197 -5.79 -2.79 -14.90
CA LYS A 197 -4.74 -2.46 -15.89
C LYS A 197 -4.54 -0.95 -16.10
N ASN A 198 -5.35 -0.10 -15.50
CA ASN A 198 -5.30 1.35 -15.70
C ASN A 198 -5.32 2.06 -14.35
N LEU A 199 -4.15 2.24 -13.76
CA LEU A 199 -3.99 3.08 -12.57
C LEU A 199 -3.19 4.32 -12.92
N SER A 200 -3.93 5.36 -13.32
CA SER A 200 -3.41 6.71 -13.28
C SER A 200 -3.25 7.14 -11.82
N LYS A 201 -2.29 8.03 -11.56
CA LYS A 201 -2.01 8.64 -10.24
C LYS A 201 -3.27 9.19 -9.55
N SER A 202 -4.29 9.58 -10.34
CA SER A 202 -5.60 10.10 -9.93
C SER A 202 -6.49 9.07 -9.20
N LEU A 203 -6.45 7.79 -9.58
CA LEU A 203 -7.30 6.77 -8.94
C LEU A 203 -6.78 6.40 -7.53
N ILE A 204 -5.45 6.43 -7.35
CA ILE A 204 -4.83 6.14 -6.06
C ILE A 204 -5.08 7.29 -5.08
N SER A 205 -4.95 8.54 -5.53
CA SER A 205 -5.17 9.72 -4.67
C SER A 205 -6.62 9.84 -4.17
N ASN A 206 -7.59 9.34 -4.94
CA ASN A 206 -9.01 9.52 -4.66
C ASN A 206 -9.69 8.34 -3.96
N THR A 207 -8.97 7.26 -3.65
CA THR A 207 -9.57 6.11 -2.96
C THR A 207 -9.68 6.38 -1.46
N PRO A 208 -10.90 6.38 -0.86
CA PRO A 208 -11.06 6.46 0.59
C PRO A 208 -10.48 5.21 1.26
N GLN A 209 -9.64 5.40 2.27
CA GLN A 209 -9.17 4.35 3.16
C GLN A 209 -10.05 4.27 4.40
N GLN A 210 -10.10 3.06 4.93
CA GLN A 210 -10.64 2.76 6.24
C GLN A 210 -9.47 2.62 7.20
N PHE A 211 -9.57 3.18 8.40
CA PHE A 211 -8.61 2.92 9.47
C PHE A 211 -9.31 2.13 10.57
N SER A 212 -8.78 0.95 10.86
CA SER A 212 -9.02 0.22 12.11
C SER A 212 -7.65 0.13 12.80
N PHE A 213 -7.52 0.67 14.01
CA PHE A 213 -6.36 0.36 14.84
C PHE A 213 -6.71 -0.85 15.67
N LEU A 214 -5.99 -1.94 15.45
CA LEU A 214 -5.68 -2.86 16.53
C LEU A 214 -4.46 -2.26 17.22
N THR A 215 -4.64 -1.54 18.32
CA THR A 215 -3.51 -1.25 19.20
C THR A 215 -3.29 -2.43 20.15
N SER A 216 -2.04 -2.91 20.15
CA SER A 216 -1.39 -3.76 21.16
C SER A 216 -1.77 -5.26 21.15
N PHE A 217 -0.88 -6.06 20.55
CA PHE A 217 -0.38 -7.24 21.24
C PHE A 217 0.94 -6.88 21.92
#